data_AF-A0A517SWA9-F1
#
_entry.id   AF-A0A517SWA9-F1
#
_cell.length_a   1.000
_cell.length_b   1.000
_cell.length_c   1.000
_cell.angle_alpha   90.00
_cell.angle_beta   90.00
_cell.angle_gamma   90.00
#
_symmetry.space_group_name_H-M   'P 1'
#
loop_
_entity.id
_entity.type
_entity.pdbx_description
1 polymer ?
#
loop_
_entity_poly.entity_id
_entity_poly.type
_entity_poly.pdbx_seq_one_letter_code
_entity_poly.pdbx_strand_id
1 'polypeptide(L)'
;MDRFAQNELDPLNPYAAPAAPTGFTHPAANYEVIRQEHLNHEANIRSFGALYYLGSVVLSVGGAAAMVIGAIRITDGGPDAAFLVIVGAIYFSIGIFQFFVARGLRRFTPVGRIGGSILGIIGLAGFPVGTLISAYFLYLLWSEKGTMVFSDEYKKVLEATPHIVYRTSIIVKIFVGLLLLVLGLAIVGAIAAALTAV
;
A
#
# COMPACT_ATOMS: atom_id res chain seq x y z
N MET A 1 -44.61 19.98 -15.72
CA MET A 1 -43.70 21.02 -16.26
C MET A 1 -43.48 22.03 -15.15
N ASP A 2 -42.25 22.02 -14.63
CA ASP A 2 -41.89 22.42 -13.26
C ASP A 2 -42.00 23.93 -13.00
N ARG A 3 -42.91 24.30 -12.09
CA ARG A 3 -43.01 25.66 -11.53
C ARG A 3 -41.74 26.09 -10.77
N PHE A 4 -40.89 25.14 -10.38
CA PHE A 4 -39.65 25.42 -9.66
C PHE A 4 -38.55 26.02 -10.55
N ALA A 5 -38.54 25.73 -11.86
CA ALA A 5 -37.55 26.28 -12.78
C ALA A 5 -37.81 27.75 -13.16
N GLN A 6 -39.04 28.24 -12.97
CA GLN A 6 -39.41 29.62 -13.29
C GLN A 6 -39.02 30.64 -12.18
N ASN A 7 -38.84 30.17 -10.94
CA ASN A 7 -38.50 31.05 -9.81
C ASN A 7 -37.02 31.48 -9.75
N GLU A 8 -36.11 30.77 -10.44
CA GLU A 8 -34.69 31.17 -10.50
C GLU A 8 -34.44 32.34 -11.46
N LEU A 9 -35.39 32.63 -12.36
CA LEU A 9 -35.29 33.68 -13.37
C LEU A 9 -36.17 34.89 -13.05
N ASP A 10 -36.61 35.08 -11.79
CA ASP A 10 -37.29 36.31 -11.38
C ASP A 10 -36.26 37.43 -11.14
N PRO A 11 -36.14 38.42 -12.04
CA PRO A 11 -35.16 39.50 -11.93
C PRO A 11 -35.40 40.42 -10.73
N LEU A 12 -36.52 40.25 -10.00
CA LEU A 12 -36.89 41.03 -8.82
C LEU A 12 -36.72 40.27 -7.50
N ASN A 13 -36.17 39.05 -7.51
CA ASN A 13 -35.98 38.27 -6.27
C ASN A 13 -35.01 38.99 -5.30
N PRO A 14 -35.48 39.54 -4.17
CA PRO A 14 -34.65 40.27 -3.21
C PRO A 14 -33.64 39.37 -2.47
N TYR A 15 -33.82 38.06 -2.56
CA TYR A 15 -32.96 37.03 -1.99
C TYR A 15 -32.13 36.30 -3.06
N ALA A 16 -32.14 36.76 -4.32
CA ALA A 16 -31.24 36.21 -5.32
C ALA A 16 -29.79 36.43 -4.86
N ALA A 17 -29.03 35.35 -4.76
CA ALA A 17 -27.61 35.46 -4.48
C ALA A 17 -26.97 36.32 -5.57
N PRO A 18 -26.11 37.30 -5.22
CA PRO A 18 -25.36 38.06 -6.22
C PRO A 18 -24.67 37.08 -7.16
N ALA A 19 -24.76 37.30 -8.47
CA ALA A 19 -24.07 36.47 -9.45
C ALA A 19 -22.58 36.45 -9.11
N ALA A 20 -22.12 35.36 -8.50
CA ALA A 20 -20.73 35.20 -8.12
C ALA A 20 -19.91 35.20 -9.41
N PRO A 21 -18.78 35.91 -9.48
CA PRO A 21 -17.90 35.86 -10.65
C PRO A 21 -17.50 34.39 -10.89
N THR A 22 -18.00 33.79 -11.96
CA THR A 22 -17.74 32.38 -12.33
C THR A 22 -16.31 32.15 -12.84
N GLY A 23 -15.40 33.12 -12.66
CA GLY A 23 -14.05 33.13 -13.22
C GLY A 23 -12.91 32.94 -12.24
N PHE A 24 -13.15 32.89 -10.92
CA PHE A 24 -12.11 32.57 -9.96
C PHE A 24 -12.06 31.07 -9.69
N THR A 25 -11.33 30.33 -10.53
CA THR A 25 -10.87 28.98 -10.16
C THR A 25 -9.89 29.13 -9.02
N HIS A 26 -10.35 28.89 -7.79
CA HIS A 26 -9.47 28.82 -6.64
C HIS A 26 -8.43 27.73 -6.92
N PRO A 27 -7.12 27.94 -6.70
CA PRO A 27 -6.11 26.89 -6.88
C PRO A 27 -6.46 25.59 -6.13
N ALA A 28 -7.16 25.74 -4.99
CA ALA A 28 -7.73 24.65 -4.21
C ALA A 28 -8.81 23.84 -4.97
N ALA A 29 -9.67 24.48 -5.77
CA ALA A 29 -10.68 23.79 -6.58
C ALA A 29 -10.03 22.89 -7.64
N ASN A 30 -8.89 23.30 -8.21
CA ASN A 30 -8.11 22.44 -9.12
C ASN A 30 -7.46 21.26 -8.39
N TYR A 31 -6.98 21.46 -7.16
CA TYR A 31 -6.38 20.38 -6.36
C TYR A 31 -7.39 19.30 -5.96
N GLU A 32 -8.63 19.67 -5.64
CA GLU A 32 -9.68 18.70 -5.34
C GLU A 32 -10.01 17.82 -6.56
N VAL A 33 -10.10 18.40 -7.75
CA VAL A 33 -10.33 17.64 -9.00
C VAL A 33 -9.17 16.68 -9.28
N ILE A 34 -7.93 17.18 -9.25
CA ILE A 34 -6.73 16.34 -9.44
C ILE A 34 -6.71 15.19 -8.43
N ARG A 35 -7.07 15.48 -7.17
CA ARG A 35 -7.11 14.48 -6.11
C ARG A 35 -8.15 13.39 -6.39
N GLN A 36 -9.36 13.77 -6.78
CA GLN A 36 -10.43 12.82 -7.07
C GLN A 36 -10.08 11.90 -8.25
N GLU A 37 -9.45 12.43 -9.30
CA GLU A 37 -9.02 11.66 -10.48
C GLU A 37 -7.95 10.59 -10.17
N HIS A 38 -7.13 10.84 -9.14
CA HIS A 38 -6.01 9.98 -8.75
C HIS A 38 -6.28 9.16 -7.48
N LEU A 39 -7.42 9.37 -6.80
CA LEU A 39 -7.72 8.76 -5.50
C LEU A 39 -7.71 7.23 -5.53
N ASN A 40 -8.28 6.62 -6.56
CA ASN A 40 -8.28 5.17 -6.73
C ASN A 40 -6.88 4.62 -7.02
N HIS A 41 -6.10 5.34 -7.84
CA HIS A 41 -4.73 4.95 -8.18
C HIS A 41 -3.83 4.96 -6.94
N GLU A 42 -3.96 6.02 -6.16
CA GLU A 42 -3.30 6.15 -4.85
C GLU A 42 -3.70 5.04 -3.88
N ALA A 43 -4.99 4.73 -3.77
CA ALA A 43 -5.50 3.68 -2.89
C ALA A 43 -4.93 2.30 -3.27
N ASN A 44 -4.81 2.02 -4.57
CA ASN A 44 -4.21 0.78 -5.07
C ASN A 44 -2.71 0.72 -4.71
N ILE A 45 -1.96 1.82 -4.87
CA ILE A 45 -0.53 1.87 -4.49
C ILE A 45 -0.37 1.64 -2.99
N ARG A 46 -1.20 2.28 -2.17
CA ARG A 46 -1.21 2.09 -0.71
C ARG A 46 -1.58 0.66 -0.30
N SER A 47 -2.42 -0.01 -1.09
CA SER A 47 -2.81 -1.41 -0.87
C SER A 47 -1.64 -2.36 -1.13
N PHE A 48 -0.88 -2.17 -2.21
CA PHE A 48 0.39 -2.88 -2.41
C PHE A 48 1.41 -2.58 -1.32
N GLY A 49 1.49 -1.33 -0.85
CA GLY A 49 2.29 -0.98 0.32
C GLY A 49 1.86 -1.75 1.59
N ALA A 50 0.56 -2.01 1.78
CA ALA A 50 0.09 -2.84 2.89
C ALA A 50 0.47 -4.32 2.72
N LEU A 51 0.41 -4.86 1.50
CA LEU A 51 0.88 -6.21 1.19
C LEU A 51 2.37 -6.38 1.48
N TYR A 52 3.21 -5.40 1.13
CA TYR A 52 4.63 -5.46 1.46
C TYR A 52 4.92 -5.27 2.95
N TYR A 53 4.08 -4.55 3.71
CA TYR A 53 4.19 -4.58 5.18
C TYR A 53 3.85 -5.96 5.76
N LEU A 54 2.84 -6.63 5.19
CA LEU A 54 2.52 -7.99 5.61
C LEU A 54 3.68 -8.94 5.31
N GLY A 55 4.20 -8.90 4.08
CA GLY A 55 5.38 -9.66 3.67
C GLY A 55 6.61 -9.36 4.53
N SER A 56 6.84 -8.09 4.88
CA SER A 56 7.95 -7.70 5.74
C SER A 56 7.86 -8.33 7.12
N VAL A 57 6.68 -8.31 7.74
CA VAL A 57 6.48 -8.92 9.07
C VAL A 57 6.68 -10.43 9.00
N VAL A 58 6.07 -11.09 8.02
CA VAL A 58 6.18 -12.55 7.85
C VAL A 58 7.64 -12.97 7.64
N LEU A 59 8.35 -12.33 6.71
CA LEU A 59 9.74 -12.68 6.38
C LEU A 59 10.72 -12.31 7.49
N SER A 60 10.54 -11.17 8.16
CA SER A 60 11.41 -10.79 9.29
C SER A 60 11.20 -11.69 10.49
N VAL A 61 9.95 -12.01 10.87
CA VAL A 61 9.69 -12.91 12.00
C VAL A 61 10.14 -14.34 11.69
N GLY A 62 9.79 -14.86 10.50
CA GLY A 62 10.20 -16.20 10.07
C GLY A 62 11.72 -16.32 9.92
N GLY A 63 12.38 -15.32 9.34
CA GLY A 63 13.83 -15.27 9.21
C GLY A 63 14.54 -15.22 10.56
N ALA A 64 14.07 -14.38 11.49
CA ALA A 64 14.61 -14.31 12.85
C ALA A 64 14.41 -15.63 13.61
N ALA A 65 13.24 -16.26 13.51
CA ALA A 65 12.97 -17.55 14.13
C ALA A 65 13.91 -18.64 13.56
N ALA A 66 14.10 -18.70 12.25
CA ALA A 66 15.02 -19.63 11.61
C ALA A 66 16.48 -19.42 12.06
N MET A 67 16.91 -18.18 12.26
CA MET A 67 18.24 -17.87 12.82
C MET A 67 18.38 -18.36 14.26
N VAL A 68 17.37 -18.13 15.11
CA VAL A 68 17.40 -18.60 16.51
C VAL A 68 17.43 -20.13 16.58
N ILE A 69 16.56 -20.80 15.83
CA ILE A 69 16.50 -22.27 15.76
C ILE A 69 17.82 -22.82 15.22
N GLY A 70 18.34 -22.24 14.13
CA GLY A 70 19.63 -22.63 13.57
C GLY A 70 20.77 -22.46 14.57
N ALA A 71 20.81 -21.37 15.33
CA ALA A 71 21.83 -21.12 16.35
C ALA A 71 21.80 -22.14 17.49
N ILE A 72 20.61 -22.55 17.95
CA ILE A 72 20.46 -23.61 18.96
C ILE A 72 20.99 -24.94 18.38
N ARG A 73 20.59 -25.30 17.16
CA ARG A 73 21.04 -26.56 16.55
C ARG A 73 22.54 -26.61 16.22
N ILE A 74 23.21 -25.46 16.11
CA ILE A 74 24.68 -25.40 15.97
C ILE A 74 25.34 -25.95 17.25
N THR A 75 24.82 -25.61 18.43
CA THR A 75 25.40 -26.10 19.70
C THR A 75 25.23 -27.61 19.87
N ASP A 76 24.20 -28.18 19.25
CA ASP A 76 23.88 -29.60 19.32
C ASP A 76 24.51 -30.42 18.17
N GLY A 77 25.30 -29.78 17.30
CA GLY A 77 25.98 -30.45 16.18
C GLY A 77 25.05 -30.86 15.03
N GLY A 78 23.89 -30.20 14.88
CA GLY A 78 22.92 -30.51 13.83
C GLY A 78 23.48 -30.29 12.42
N PRO A 79 23.30 -31.24 11.48
CA PRO A 79 23.81 -31.11 10.10
C PRO A 79 23.16 -29.93 9.33
N ASP A 80 21.99 -29.55 9.82
CA ASP A 80 21.11 -28.41 9.48
C ASP A 80 21.62 -26.99 9.56
N ALA A 81 22.47 -26.81 10.57
CA ALA A 81 22.23 -25.68 11.47
C ALA A 81 22.74 -24.38 10.88
N ALA A 82 23.91 -24.43 10.23
CA ALA A 82 24.47 -23.32 9.47
C ALA A 82 23.56 -22.89 8.30
N PHE A 83 22.91 -23.85 7.62
CA PHE A 83 22.01 -23.56 6.51
C PHE A 83 20.79 -22.77 7.00
N LEU A 84 20.17 -23.18 8.11
CA LEU A 84 19.03 -22.48 8.71
C LEU A 84 19.37 -21.04 9.10
N VAL A 85 20.56 -20.80 9.68
CA VAL A 85 21.01 -19.45 10.02
C VAL A 85 21.17 -18.58 8.77
N ILE A 86 21.79 -19.11 7.71
CA ILE A 86 22.02 -18.37 6.46
C ILE A 86 20.69 -18.03 5.78
N VAL A 87 19.80 -19.01 5.63
CA VAL A 87 18.47 -18.80 5.04
C VAL A 87 17.66 -17.82 5.88
N GLY A 88 17.71 -17.96 7.20
CA GLY A 88 17.06 -17.04 8.13
C GLY A 88 17.56 -15.60 7.97
N ALA A 89 18.87 -15.40 7.86
CA ALA A 89 19.47 -14.08 7.64
C ALA A 89 19.05 -13.46 6.30
N ILE A 90 18.96 -14.26 5.23
CA ILE A 90 18.47 -13.82 3.93
C ILE A 90 17.01 -13.36 4.02
N TYR A 91 16.12 -14.19 4.58
CA TYR A 91 14.71 -13.82 4.72
C TYR A 91 14.50 -12.63 5.65
N PHE A 92 15.25 -12.55 6.74
CA PHE A 92 15.22 -11.39 7.63
C PHE A 92 15.57 -10.11 6.85
N SER A 93 16.66 -10.15 6.09
CA SER A 93 17.14 -9.02 5.27
C SER A 93 16.12 -8.61 4.20
N ILE A 94 15.51 -9.57 3.50
CA ILE A 94 14.44 -9.30 2.53
C ILE A 94 13.23 -8.67 3.23
N GLY A 95 12.87 -9.15 4.42
CA GLY A 95 11.78 -8.58 5.22
C GLY A 95 12.03 -7.11 5.57
N ILE A 96 13.24 -6.79 6.05
CA ILE A 96 13.64 -5.40 6.32
C ILE A 96 13.60 -4.54 5.06
N PHE A 97 14.10 -5.05 3.93
CA PHE A 97 14.01 -4.35 2.64
C PHE A 97 12.55 -4.05 2.26
N GLN A 98 11.66 -5.05 2.34
CA GLN A 98 10.24 -4.88 2.06
C GLN A 98 9.57 -3.84 2.96
N PHE A 99 9.98 -3.73 4.24
CA PHE A 99 9.46 -2.72 5.14
C PHE A 99 9.75 -1.29 4.63
N PHE A 100 10.97 -1.03 4.16
CA PHE A 100 11.33 0.27 3.60
C PHE A 100 10.59 0.55 2.29
N VAL A 101 10.42 -0.46 1.43
CA VAL A 101 9.62 -0.33 0.20
C VAL A 101 8.16 -0.02 0.52
N ALA A 102 7.55 -0.76 1.45
CA ALA A 102 6.18 -0.56 1.91
C ALA A 102 5.97 0.86 2.45
N ARG A 103 6.89 1.32 3.30
CA ARG A 103 6.89 2.69 3.82
C ARG A 103 7.02 3.72 2.72
N GLY A 104 7.91 3.49 1.75
CA GLY A 104 8.11 4.36 0.62
C GLY A 104 6.89 4.48 -0.28
N LEU A 105 6.22 3.37 -0.59
CA LEU A 105 5.01 3.35 -1.42
C LEU A 105 3.86 4.11 -0.76
N ARG A 106 3.67 3.95 0.56
CA ARG A 106 2.61 4.67 1.29
C ARG A 106 2.88 6.16 1.45
N ARG A 107 4.13 6.58 1.33
CA ARG A 107 4.57 7.98 1.37
C ARG A 107 4.89 8.55 -0.01
N PHE A 108 4.63 7.80 -1.08
CA PHE A 108 4.92 8.16 -2.46
C PHE A 108 6.36 8.66 -2.69
N THR A 109 7.33 7.97 -2.10
CA THR A 109 8.75 8.34 -2.24
C THR A 109 9.42 7.61 -3.43
N PRO A 110 10.53 8.15 -3.96
CA PRO A 110 11.32 7.47 -5.00
C PRO A 110 11.80 6.09 -4.57
N VAL A 111 12.16 5.91 -3.29
CA VAL A 111 12.56 4.63 -2.71
C VAL A 111 11.43 3.60 -2.83
N GLY A 112 10.19 4.01 -2.54
CA GLY A 112 9.02 3.15 -2.70
C GLY A 112 8.81 2.75 -4.16
N ARG A 113 8.94 3.71 -5.09
CA ARG A 113 8.75 3.47 -6.52
C ARG A 113 9.81 2.51 -7.08
N ILE A 114 11.09 2.78 -6.82
CA ILE A 114 12.21 1.95 -7.32
C ILE A 114 12.17 0.56 -6.66
N GLY A 115 12.07 0.50 -5.33
CA GLY A 115 12.02 -0.77 -4.61
C GLY A 115 10.80 -1.60 -4.96
N GLY A 116 9.63 -0.97 -5.12
CA GLY A 116 8.42 -1.63 -5.60
C GLY A 116 8.58 -2.16 -7.02
N SER A 117 9.31 -1.45 -7.89
CA SER A 117 9.59 -1.91 -9.25
C SER A 117 10.48 -3.15 -9.26
N ILE A 118 11.53 -3.17 -8.43
CA ILE A 118 12.41 -4.34 -8.29
C ILE A 118 11.59 -5.57 -7.86
N LEU A 119 10.76 -5.41 -6.81
CA LEU A 119 9.90 -6.50 -6.33
C LEU A 119 8.86 -6.94 -7.38
N GLY A 120 8.29 -5.98 -8.12
CA GLY A 120 7.37 -6.27 -9.23
C GLY A 120 8.06 -7.06 -10.35
N ILE A 121 9.27 -6.69 -10.75
CA ILE A 121 10.03 -7.43 -11.77
C ILE A 121 10.30 -8.86 -11.33
N ILE A 122 10.73 -9.07 -10.08
CA ILE A 122 10.92 -10.41 -9.51
C ILE A 122 9.60 -11.19 -9.51
N GLY A 123 8.50 -10.53 -9.14
CA GLY A 123 7.16 -11.14 -9.12
C GLY A 123 6.65 -11.59 -10.49
N LEU A 124 7.21 -11.08 -11.60
CA LEU A 124 6.86 -11.55 -12.95
C LEU A 124 7.22 -13.02 -13.17
N ALA A 125 8.22 -13.55 -12.45
CA ALA A 125 8.60 -14.95 -12.50
C ALA A 125 7.54 -15.90 -11.88
N GLY A 126 6.59 -15.39 -11.09
CA GLY A 126 5.54 -16.16 -10.44
C GLY A 126 4.37 -16.55 -11.36
N PHE A 127 4.65 -17.03 -12.58
CA PHE A 127 3.65 -17.29 -13.61
C PHE A 127 2.59 -18.33 -13.19
N PRO A 128 1.30 -18.16 -13.54
CA PRO A 128 0.70 -17.03 -14.28
C PRO A 128 0.20 -15.89 -13.37
N VAL A 129 -0.14 -16.20 -12.13
CA VAL A 129 -0.82 -15.28 -11.21
C VAL A 129 0.11 -14.14 -10.77
N GLY A 130 1.35 -14.47 -10.40
CA GLY A 130 2.37 -13.50 -10.05
C GLY A 130 2.71 -12.58 -11.21
N THR A 131 2.73 -13.08 -12.44
CA THR A 131 2.92 -12.25 -13.64
C THR A 131 1.81 -11.23 -13.80
N LEU A 132 0.54 -11.64 -13.71
CA LEU A 132 -0.60 -10.72 -13.84
C LEU A 132 -0.61 -9.65 -12.76
N ILE A 133 -0.46 -10.05 -11.50
CA ILE A 133 -0.45 -9.12 -10.36
C ILE A 133 0.74 -8.16 -10.46
N SER A 134 1.92 -8.67 -10.80
CA SER A 134 3.13 -7.86 -10.85
C SER A 134 3.18 -6.95 -12.07
N ALA A 135 2.68 -7.39 -13.23
CA ALA A 135 2.52 -6.54 -14.40
C ALA A 135 1.56 -5.38 -14.11
N TYR A 136 0.42 -5.65 -13.46
CA TYR A 136 -0.49 -4.61 -13.01
C TYR A 136 0.17 -3.66 -12.00
N PHE A 137 0.93 -4.18 -11.04
CA PHE A 137 1.63 -3.36 -10.07
C PHE A 137 2.68 -2.45 -10.73
N LEU A 138 3.48 -2.98 -11.66
CA LEU A 138 4.44 -2.20 -12.42
C LEU A 138 3.75 -1.13 -13.25
N TYR A 139 2.63 -1.45 -13.90
CA TYR A 139 1.78 -0.46 -14.57
C TYR A 139 1.31 0.64 -13.61
N LEU A 140 0.92 0.28 -12.39
CA LEU A 140 0.50 1.25 -11.37
C LEU A 140 1.62 2.23 -10.99
N LEU A 141 2.87 1.76 -10.92
CA LEU A 141 4.02 2.60 -10.57
C LEU A 141 4.53 3.47 -11.74
N TRP A 142 4.38 3.02 -12.98
CA TRP A 142 5.00 3.63 -14.16
C TRP A 142 4.03 4.26 -15.16
N SER A 143 2.72 4.09 -14.97
CA SER A 143 1.71 4.85 -15.72
C SER A 143 1.83 6.36 -15.47
N GLU A 144 1.17 7.15 -16.32
CA GLU A 144 1.06 8.60 -16.18
C GLU A 144 0.47 8.98 -14.81
N LYS A 145 -0.62 8.34 -14.40
CA LYS A 145 -1.22 8.51 -13.05
C LYS A 145 -0.26 8.14 -11.93
N GLY A 146 0.53 7.07 -12.10
CA GLY A 146 1.56 6.69 -11.14
C GLY A 146 2.62 7.76 -11.00
N THR A 147 3.16 8.23 -12.13
CA THR A 147 4.15 9.29 -12.17
C THR A 147 3.65 10.57 -11.51
N MET A 148 2.39 10.93 -11.75
CA MET A 148 1.76 12.07 -11.07
C MET A 148 1.71 11.87 -9.55
N VAL A 149 1.24 10.70 -9.07
CA VAL A 149 1.13 10.41 -7.62
C VAL A 149 2.49 10.45 -6.90
N PHE A 150 3.58 10.08 -7.58
CA PHE A 150 4.94 10.14 -7.02
C PHE A 150 5.65 11.50 -7.20
N SER A 151 5.01 12.49 -7.82
CA SER A 151 5.58 13.82 -8.04
C SER A 151 5.57 14.70 -6.79
N ASP A 152 6.43 15.71 -6.75
CA ASP A 152 6.41 16.73 -5.69
C ASP A 152 5.19 17.65 -5.79
N GLU A 153 4.63 17.83 -6.99
CA GLU A 153 3.40 18.58 -7.20
C GLU A 153 2.22 17.91 -6.49
N TYR A 154 2.10 16.59 -6.60
CA TYR A 154 1.02 15.84 -5.96
C TYR A 154 1.12 15.85 -4.42
N LYS A 155 2.31 16.09 -3.85
CA LYS A 155 2.44 16.32 -2.40
C LYS A 155 1.73 17.60 -1.96
N LYS A 156 1.77 18.66 -2.77
CA LYS A 156 1.01 19.90 -2.50
C LYS A 156 -0.49 19.66 -2.57
N VAL A 157 -0.93 18.83 -3.53
CA VAL A 157 -2.33 18.39 -3.63
C VAL A 157 -2.76 17.66 -2.37
N LEU A 158 -1.94 16.74 -1.86
CA LEU A 158 -2.18 16.01 -0.60
C LEU A 158 -2.31 16.94 0.61
N GLU A 159 -1.41 17.93 0.74
CA GLU A 159 -1.42 18.90 1.84
C GLU A 159 -2.65 19.82 1.80
N ALA A 160 -3.09 20.19 0.60
CA ALA A 160 -4.27 21.04 0.40
C ALA A 160 -5.61 20.30 0.54
N THR A 161 -5.63 18.97 0.37
CA THR A 161 -6.87 18.16 0.36
C THR A 161 -6.92 17.05 1.42
N PRO A 162 -6.64 17.34 2.72
CA PRO A 162 -6.55 16.31 3.77
C PRO A 162 -7.89 15.61 4.05
N HIS A 163 -9.01 16.23 3.69
CA HIS A 163 -10.35 15.70 3.89
C HIS A 163 -10.79 14.69 2.82
N ILE A 164 -10.07 14.58 1.69
CA ILE A 164 -10.38 13.66 0.59
C ILE A 164 -9.57 12.36 0.78
N VAL A 165 -10.22 11.36 1.37
CA VAL A 165 -9.62 10.05 1.67
C VAL A 165 -10.41 8.90 1.08
N TYR A 166 -9.70 7.88 0.61
CA TYR A 166 -10.33 6.65 0.14
C TYR A 166 -11.00 5.90 1.29
N ARG A 167 -12.28 5.55 1.14
CA ARG A 167 -13.04 4.82 2.15
C ARG A 167 -13.00 3.32 1.88
N THR A 168 -12.15 2.61 2.62
CA THR A 168 -12.15 1.15 2.62
C THR A 168 -13.45 0.63 3.27
N SER A 169 -14.15 -0.26 2.57
CA SER A 169 -15.36 -0.93 3.08
C SER A 169 -15.09 -1.68 4.39
N ILE A 170 -16.08 -1.67 5.30
CA ILE A 170 -16.01 -2.39 6.58
C ILE A 170 -15.80 -3.90 6.35
N ILE A 171 -16.44 -4.46 5.33
CA ILE A 171 -16.30 -5.87 4.97
C ILE A 171 -14.83 -6.20 4.70
N VAL A 172 -14.16 -5.38 3.88
CA VAL A 172 -12.74 -5.55 3.58
C VAL A 172 -11.89 -5.47 4.84
N LYS A 173 -12.19 -4.55 5.76
CA LYS A 173 -11.48 -4.46 7.05
C LYS A 173 -11.64 -5.72 7.90
N ILE A 174 -12.84 -6.31 7.94
CA ILE A 174 -13.10 -7.57 8.66
C ILE A 174 -12.31 -8.72 8.02
N PHE A 175 -12.35 -8.87 6.70
CA PHE A 175 -11.59 -9.91 5.99
C PHE A 175 -10.08 -9.77 6.21
N VAL A 176 -9.55 -8.53 6.15
CA VAL A 176 -8.12 -8.27 6.45
C VAL A 176 -7.80 -8.60 7.90
N GLY A 177 -8.65 -8.22 8.86
CA GLY A 177 -8.47 -8.56 10.28
C GLY A 177 -8.44 -10.07 10.52
N LEU A 178 -9.35 -10.82 9.90
CA LEU A 178 -9.40 -12.28 9.96
C LEU A 178 -8.15 -12.91 9.34
N LEU A 179 -7.72 -12.42 8.17
CA LEU A 179 -6.49 -12.88 7.52
C LEU A 179 -5.27 -12.68 8.43
N LEU A 180 -5.14 -11.50 9.06
CA LEU A 180 -4.05 -11.22 9.99
C LEU A 180 -4.10 -12.12 11.23
N LEU A 181 -5.28 -12.41 11.76
CA LEU A 181 -5.45 -13.36 12.87
C LEU A 181 -4.97 -14.76 12.47
N VAL A 182 -5.41 -15.27 11.32
CA VAL A 182 -5.01 -16.60 10.83
C VAL A 182 -3.51 -16.67 10.58
N LEU A 183 -2.92 -15.66 9.95
CA LEU A 183 -1.47 -15.60 9.73
C LEU A 183 -0.70 -15.53 11.06
N GLY A 184 -1.18 -14.75 12.03
CA GLY A 184 -0.59 -14.67 13.36
C GLY A 184 -0.59 -16.03 14.07
N LEU A 185 -1.73 -16.73 14.07
CA LEU A 185 -1.84 -18.08 14.63
C LEU A 185 -0.95 -19.09 13.91
N ALA A 186 -0.87 -19.02 12.58
CA ALA A 186 0.00 -19.89 11.78
C ALA A 186 1.49 -19.67 12.12
N ILE A 187 1.93 -18.41 12.26
CA ILE A 187 3.31 -18.08 12.64
C ILE A 187 3.61 -18.60 14.05
N VAL A 188 2.74 -18.34 15.02
CA VAL A 188 2.94 -18.80 16.41
C VAL A 188 2.98 -20.34 16.46
N GLY A 189 2.04 -21.01 15.79
CA GLY A 189 1.99 -22.46 15.71
C GLY A 189 3.25 -23.06 15.06
N ALA A 190 3.72 -22.47 13.96
CA ALA A 190 4.93 -22.91 13.28
C ALA A 190 6.18 -22.74 14.17
N ILE A 191 6.31 -21.60 14.87
CA ILE A 191 7.43 -21.36 15.79
C ILE A 191 7.38 -22.34 16.96
N ALA A 192 6.21 -22.53 17.58
CA ALA A 192 6.05 -23.46 18.69
C ALA A 192 6.39 -24.91 18.28
N ALA A 193 5.87 -25.37 17.15
CA ALA A 193 6.18 -26.70 16.61
C ALA A 193 7.67 -26.87 16.31
N ALA A 194 8.31 -25.85 15.73
CA ALA A 194 9.73 -25.89 15.44
C ALA A 194 10.58 -25.93 16.72
N LEU A 195 10.23 -25.15 17.74
CA LEU A 195 10.94 -25.16 19.03
C LEU A 195 10.80 -26.48 19.79
N THR A 196 9.66 -27.18 19.67
CA THR A 196 9.51 -28.51 20.29
C THR A 196 10.24 -29.63 19.55
N ALA A 197 10.69 -29.37 18.32
CA ALA A 197 11.41 -30.34 17.50
C ALA A 197 12.95 -30.17 17.56
N VAL A 198 13.42 -29.10 18.23
CA VAL A 198 14.82 -28.88 18.60
C VAL A 198 15.07 -29.54 19.94
#